data_AF-A0A0G1WK01-F1
#
_entry.id   AF-A0A0G1WK01-F1
#
_cell.length_a   1.000
_cell.length_b   1.000
_cell.length_c   1.000
_cell.angle_alpha   90.00
_cell.angle_beta   90.00
_cell.angle_gamma   90.00
#
_symmetry.space_group_name_H-M   'P 1'
#
loop_
_entity.id
_entity.type
_entity.pdbx_description
1 polymer ?
#
loop_
_entity_poly.entity_id
_entity_poly.type
_entity_poly.pdbx_seq_one_letter_code
_entity_poly.pdbx_strand_id
1 'polypeptide(L)'
;ELKSGNWEMLILDEINNALSLNLIKLEKVLEFCREADEKKIDVILTGRDAPKELIDTADVVSEVREVKHIYNEGQKARKGVEY
;
A
#
# COMPACT_ATOMS: atom_id res chain seq x y z
N GLU A 1 8.30 -15.47 0.49
CA GLU A 1 8.83 -14.31 1.25
C GLU A 1 8.56 -14.35 2.74
N LEU A 2 7.32 -14.27 3.27
CA LEU A 2 7.08 -14.24 4.72
C LEU A 2 7.73 -15.40 5.53
N LYS A 3 7.96 -16.56 4.93
CA LYS A 3 8.58 -17.72 5.57
C LYS A 3 10.11 -17.75 5.46
N SER A 4 10.73 -16.84 4.72
CA SER A 4 12.17 -16.87 4.48
C SER A 4 12.97 -16.43 5.70
N GLY A 5 12.39 -15.62 6.59
CA GLY A 5 13.10 -15.04 7.74
C GLY A 5 14.14 -14.00 7.36
N ASN A 6 14.14 -13.53 6.10
CA ASN A 6 15.16 -12.62 5.56
C ASN A 6 14.77 -11.14 5.67
N TRP A 7 13.54 -10.83 6.11
CA TRP A 7 12.95 -9.50 6.02
C TRP A 7 12.26 -9.13 7.31
N GLU A 8 12.54 -7.93 7.80
CA GLU A 8 11.86 -7.31 8.94
C GLU A 8 10.74 -6.37 8.47
N MET A 9 10.73 -5.99 7.18
CA MET A 9 9.74 -5.11 6.57
C MET A 9 9.44 -5.53 5.13
N LEU A 10 8.17 -5.38 4.72
CA LEU A 10 7.70 -5.59 3.36
C LEU A 10 6.89 -4.38 2.89
N ILE A 11 7.17 -3.91 1.67
CA ILE A 11 6.43 -2.82 1.03
C ILE A 11 5.61 -3.41 -0.11
N LEU A 12 4.29 -3.33 0.00
CA LEU A 12 3.35 -3.70 -1.03
C LEU A 12 2.88 -2.44 -1.74
N ASP A 13 3.66 -2.04 -2.75
CA ASP A 13 3.39 -0.83 -3.51
C ASP A 13 2.14 -1.00 -4.41
N GLU A 14 1.26 -0.01 -4.40
CA GLU A 14 0.01 0.07 -5.18
C GLU A 14 -0.99 -1.08 -4.94
N ILE A 15 -0.89 -1.76 -3.80
CA ILE A 15 -1.76 -2.88 -3.42
C ILE A 15 -3.22 -2.42 -3.23
N ASN A 16 -3.43 -1.20 -2.74
CA ASN A 16 -4.77 -0.63 -2.57
C ASN A 16 -5.46 -0.45 -3.93
N ASN A 17 -4.71 -0.01 -4.95
CA ASN A 17 -5.25 0.12 -6.31
C ASN A 17 -5.62 -1.25 -6.87
N ALA A 18 -4.79 -2.27 -6.64
CA ALA A 18 -5.06 -3.63 -7.10
C ALA A 18 -6.34 -4.21 -6.46
N LEU A 19 -6.59 -3.90 -5.18
CA LEU A 19 -7.83 -4.22 -4.48
C LEU A 19 -9.03 -3.46 -5.04
N SER A 20 -8.91 -2.15 -5.22
CA SER A 20 -9.97 -1.31 -5.80
C SER A 20 -10.35 -1.75 -7.22
N LEU A 21 -9.38 -2.28 -7.99
CA LEU A 21 -9.59 -2.82 -9.33
C LEU A 21 -10.05 -4.29 -9.33
N ASN A 22 -10.27 -4.90 -8.16
CA ASN A 22 -10.63 -6.32 -7.98
C ASN A 22 -9.65 -7.30 -8.64
N LEU A 23 -8.37 -6.92 -8.77
CA LEU A 23 -7.33 -7.79 -9.34
C LEU A 23 -6.90 -8.87 -8.34
N ILE A 24 -7.06 -8.58 -7.05
CA ILE A 24 -6.79 -9.48 -5.94
C ILE A 24 -7.92 -9.40 -4.92
N LYS A 25 -8.03 -10.44 -4.09
CA LYS A 25 -9.08 -10.55 -3.07
C LYS A 25 -8.62 -9.89 -1.76
N LEU A 26 -9.49 -9.08 -1.16
CA LEU A 26 -9.25 -8.41 0.12
C LEU A 26 -8.90 -9.40 1.22
N GLU A 27 -9.61 -10.53 1.28
CA GLU A 27 -9.41 -11.54 2.33
C GLU A 27 -7.99 -12.10 2.32
N LYS A 28 -7.39 -12.25 1.13
CA LYS A 28 -6.01 -12.71 1.00
C LYS A 28 -5.00 -11.69 1.51
N VAL A 29 -5.27 -10.39 1.33
CA VAL A 29 -4.39 -9.33 1.82
C VAL A 29 -4.50 -9.20 3.33
N LEU A 30 -5.71 -9.30 3.88
CA LEU A 30 -5.93 -9.32 5.33
C LEU A 30 -5.23 -10.51 6.00
N GLU A 31 -5.37 -11.72 5.43
CA GLU A 31 -4.67 -12.90 5.92
C GLU A 31 -3.15 -12.74 5.87
N PHE A 32 -2.63 -12.19 4.77
CA PHE A 32 -1.21 -11.89 4.62
C PHE A 32 -0.70 -10.92 5.70
N CYS A 33 -1.43 -9.83 5.96
CA CYS A 33 -1.04 -8.86 6.98
C CYS A 33 -1.03 -9.49 8.38
N ARG A 34 -2.01 -10.35 8.69
CA ARG A 34 -2.03 -11.10 9.96
C ARG A 34 -0.83 -12.05 10.08
N GLU A 35 -0.50 -12.79 9.03
CA GLU A 35 0.67 -13.68 9.04
C GLU A 35 1.99 -12.91 9.21
N ALA A 36 2.07 -11.69 8.66
CA ALA A 36 3.24 -10.83 8.81
C ALA A 36 3.38 -10.32 10.25
N ASP A 37 2.29 -9.88 10.87
CA ASP A 37 2.25 -9.43 12.26
C ASP A 37 2.64 -10.54 13.25
N GLU A 38 2.12 -11.76 13.08
CA GLU A 38 2.52 -12.92 13.89
C GLU A 38 4.04 -13.20 13.84
N LYS A 39 4.68 -12.80 12.74
CA LYS A 39 6.12 -12.93 12.50
C LYS A 39 6.91 -11.68 12.86
N LYS A 40 6.25 -10.62 13.32
CA LYS A 40 6.84 -9.30 13.63
C LYS A 40 7.53 -8.68 12.41
N ILE A 41 6.87 -8.76 11.26
CA ILE A 41 7.31 -8.13 10.02
C ILE A 41 6.42 -6.91 9.76
N ASP A 42 7.02 -5.73 9.65
CA ASP A 42 6.30 -4.51 9.32
C ASP A 42 5.80 -4.57 7.87
N VAL A 43 4.52 -4.24 7.64
CA VAL A 43 3.96 -4.20 6.29
C VAL A 43 3.48 -2.80 5.95
N ILE A 44 4.01 -2.24 4.85
CA ILE A 44 3.61 -0.95 4.32
C ILE A 44 2.76 -1.19 3.07
N LEU A 45 1.51 -0.74 3.10
CA LEU A 45 0.57 -0.80 1.98
C LEU A 45 0.45 0.60 1.37
N THR A 46 0.67 0.74 0.06
CA THR A 46 0.51 2.03 -0.64
C THR A 46 -0.59 1.95 -1.71
N GLY A 47 -0.93 3.11 -2.25
CA GLY A 47 -1.96 3.29 -3.26
C GLY A 47 -3.21 3.98 -2.74
N ARG A 48 -4.07 4.37 -3.68
CA ARG A 48 -5.35 5.06 -3.47
C ARG A 48 -6.44 4.07 -3.09
N ASP A 49 -7.51 4.60 -2.50
CA ASP A 49 -8.77 3.89 -2.24
C ASP A 49 -8.58 2.62 -1.39
N ALA A 50 -7.77 2.71 -0.33
CA ALA A 50 -7.59 1.64 0.63
C ALA A 50 -8.96 1.17 1.19
N PRO A 51 -9.29 -0.13 1.12
CA PRO A 51 -10.50 -0.68 1.72
C PRO A 51 -10.61 -0.34 3.20
N LYS A 52 -11.83 -0.06 3.66
CA LYS A 52 -12.10 0.33 5.05
C LYS A 52 -11.59 -0.73 6.03
N GLU A 53 -11.72 -1.99 5.69
CA GLU A 53 -11.26 -3.12 6.48
C GLU A 53 -9.75 -3.08 6.72
N LEU A 54 -8.95 -2.68 5.71
CA LEU A 54 -7.51 -2.52 5.89
C LEU A 54 -7.17 -1.32 6.77
N ILE A 55 -7.86 -0.19 6.54
CA ILE A 55 -7.71 1.02 7.35
C ILE A 55 -8.02 0.73 8.83
N ASP A 56 -9.11 0.01 9.10
CA ASP A 56 -9.54 -0.31 10.47
C ASP A 56 -8.55 -1.25 11.20
N THR A 57 -7.85 -2.11 10.46
CA THR A 57 -6.88 -3.07 11.03
C THR A 57 -5.45 -2.52 11.14
N ALA A 58 -5.12 -1.44 10.44
CA ALA A 58 -3.76 -0.91 10.40
C ALA A 58 -3.42 -0.15 11.70
N ASP A 59 -2.21 -0.34 12.21
CA ASP A 59 -1.71 0.40 13.37
C ASP A 59 -1.51 1.90 13.06
N VAL A 60 -1.11 2.21 11.82
CA VAL A 60 -0.86 3.56 11.35
C VAL A 60 -1.45 3.75 9.96
N VAL A 61 -2.21 4.84 9.80
CA VAL A 61 -2.77 5.25 8.51
C VAL A 61 -2.39 6.70 8.24
N SER A 62 -1.74 6.93 7.10
CA SER A 62 -1.42 8.27 6.59
C SER A 62 -2.16 8.51 5.27
N GLU A 63 -2.88 9.61 5.18
CA GLU A 63 -3.60 10.00 3.97
C GLU A 63 -2.87 11.16 3.27
N VAL A 64 -2.40 10.91 2.04
CA VAL A 64 -1.84 11.95 1.19
C VAL A 64 -2.97 12.54 0.34
N ARG A 65 -3.43 13.74 0.70
CA ARG A 65 -4.42 14.49 -0.09
C ARG A 65 -3.71 15.46 -1.04
N GLU A 66 -4.13 15.45 -2.31
CA GLU A 66 -3.65 16.40 -3.29
C GLU A 66 -4.17 17.81 -2.96
N VAL A 67 -3.29 18.69 -2.46
CA VAL A 67 -3.58 20.13 -2.28
C VAL A 67 -3.24 20.91 -3.54
N LYS A 68 -2.13 20.54 -4.20
CA LYS A 68 -1.67 21.10 -5.46
C LYS A 68 -0.77 20.07 -6.16
N HIS A 69 -0.88 19.96 -7.48
CA HIS A 69 0.02 19.13 -8.29
C HIS A 69 0.35 19.80 -9.63
N ILE A 70 1.62 19.73 -10.07
CA ILE A 70 2.10 20.37 -11.32
C ILE A 70 1.42 19.81 -12.58
N TYR A 71 0.92 18.57 -12.51
CA TYR A 71 0.14 17.96 -13.58
C TYR A 71 -1.11 18.77 -13.93
N ASN A 72 -1.76 19.38 -12.92
CA ASN A 72 -2.96 20.20 -13.12
C ASN A 72 -2.64 21.54 -13.83
N GLU A 73 -1.36 21.92 -13.88
CA GLU A 73 -0.86 23.07 -14.65
C GLU A 73 -0.41 22.65 -16.08
N GLY A 74 -0.66 21.41 -16.49
CA GLY A 74 -0.29 20.86 -17.80
C GLY A 74 1.15 20.37 -17.91
N GLN A 75 1.90 20.34 -16.80
CA GLN A 75 3.27 19.82 -16.80
C GLN A 75 3.27 18.29 -16.84
N LYS A 76 4.19 17.72 -17.63
CA LYS A 76 4.36 16.26 -17.75
C LYS A 76 5.27 15.71 -16.65
N ALA A 77 5.17 14.40 -16.42
CA ALA A 77 6.06 13.67 -15.53
C ALA A 77 7.53 13.85 -15.94
N ARG A 78 8.41 14.00 -14.96
CA ARG A 78 9.85 14.21 -15.12
C ARG A 78 10.60 13.01 -14.59
N LYS A 79 11.63 12.61 -15.33
CA LYS A 79 12.54 11.55 -14.93
C LYS A 79 13.29 11.95 -13.65
N GLY A 80 13.36 11.04 -12.69
CA GLY A 80 14.00 11.23 -11.39
C GLY A 80 13.12 11.92 -10.34
N VAL A 81 11.89 12.31 -10.68
CA VAL A 81 10.93 12.86 -9.70
C VAL A 81 9.63 12.07 -9.71
N GLU A 82 8.95 12.01 -10.85
CA GLU A 82 7.68 11.29 -10.98
C GLU A 82 7.87 9.85 -11.49
N TYR A 83 9.01 9.54 -12.16
CA TYR A 83 9.38 8.20 -12.63
C TYR A 83 10.88 8.01 -12.85
#